data_AF-A0A6M1YNH4-F1
#
_entry.id   AF-A0A6M1YNH4-F1
#
_cell.length_a   1.000
_cell.length_b   1.000
_cell.length_c   1.000
_cell.angle_alpha   90.00
_cell.angle_beta   90.00
_cell.angle_gamma   90.00
#
_symmetry.space_group_name_H-M   'P 1'
#
loop_
_entity.id
_entity.type
_entity.pdbx_description
1 polymer ?
#
loop_
_entity_poly.entity_id
_entity_poly.type
_entity_poly.pdbx_seq_one_letter_code
_entity_poly.pdbx_strand_id
1 'polypeptide(L)' 'MSPYLIVGLGNPGLSYENTRHNVGFKVVKSLAKKYGLKFKDEKKFKAKVAKGNISGFEVYLLMPQTYMNE' A
#
# COMPACT_ATOMS: atom_id res chain seq x y z
N MET A 1 -10.20 -16.86 10.56
CA MET A 1 -10.45 -15.40 10.56
C MET A 1 -10.24 -14.89 9.15
N SER A 2 -11.04 -13.92 8.71
CA SER A 2 -10.85 -13.28 7.40
C SER A 2 -9.71 -12.27 7.46
N PRO A 3 -8.89 -12.14 6.40
CA PRO A 3 -7.80 -11.17 6.37
C PRO A 3 -8.34 -9.73 6.26
N TYR A 4 -7.59 -8.76 6.78
CA TYR A 4 -7.84 -7.35 6.54
C TYR A 4 -7.09 -6.85 5.31
N LEU A 5 -7.69 -5.90 4.59
CA LEU A 5 -7.04 -5.15 3.52
C LEU A 5 -7.00 -3.67 3.90
N ILE A 6 -5.80 -3.11 3.93
CA ILE A 6 -5.57 -1.67 4.14
C ILE A 6 -5.04 -1.10 2.83
N VAL A 7 -5.78 -0.19 2.23
CA VAL A 7 -5.42 0.44 0.95
C VAL A 7 -4.92 1.85 1.20
N GLY A 8 -3.69 2.13 0.76
CA GLY A 8 -3.17 3.48 0.67
C GLY A 8 -3.48 4.03 -0.70
N LEU A 9 -4.22 5.13 -0.78
CA LEU A 9 -4.51 5.83 -2.04
C LEU A 9 -3.44 6.88 -2.36
N GLY A 10 -3.26 7.14 -3.66
CA GLY A 10 -2.26 8.05 -4.22
C GLY A 10 -1.99 7.74 -5.69
N ASN A 11 -1.15 8.56 -6.33
CA ASN A 11 -0.71 8.36 -7.70
C ASN A 11 0.72 7.79 -7.76
N PRO A 12 1.02 6.87 -8.69
CA PRO A 12 2.38 6.37 -8.93
C PRO A 12 3.26 7.44 -9.59
N GLY A 13 4.57 7.33 -9.41
CA GLY A 13 5.57 8.22 -10.03
C GLY A 13 6.16 9.26 -9.06
N LEU A 14 7.41 9.66 -9.35
CA LEU A 14 8.20 10.56 -8.48
C LEU A 14 7.58 11.95 -8.33
N SER A 15 6.90 12.46 -9.37
CA SER A 15 6.23 13.76 -9.35
C SER A 15 5.14 13.87 -8.28
N TYR A 16 4.53 12.74 -7.88
CA TYR A 16 3.43 12.71 -6.92
C TYR A 16 3.87 12.40 -5.48
N GLU A 17 5.11 11.93 -5.27
CA GLU A 17 5.55 11.37 -4.00
C GLU A 17 5.39 12.32 -2.79
N ASN A 18 5.55 13.63 -3.01
CA ASN A 18 5.45 14.63 -1.96
C ASN A 18 4.17 15.47 -1.99
N THR A 19 3.18 15.08 -2.79
CA THR A 19 1.88 15.75 -2.79
C THR A 19 1.01 15.31 -1.59
N ARG A 20 0.08 16.17 -1.17
CA ARG A 20 -0.93 15.81 -0.15
C ARG A 20 -1.81 14.63 -0.59
N HIS A 21 -1.96 14.44 -1.90
CA HIS A 21 -2.72 13.34 -2.50
C HIS A 21 -2.10 11.96 -2.23
N ASN A 22 -0.78 11.88 -1.99
CA ASN A 22 -0.06 10.64 -1.73
C ASN A 22 0.08 10.28 -0.24
N VAL A 23 -0.67 10.93 0.66
CA VAL A 23 -0.63 10.62 2.10
C VAL A 23 -1.01 9.16 2.36
N GLY A 24 -1.97 8.59 1.62
CA GLY A 24 -2.33 7.18 1.74
C GLY A 24 -1.16 6.23 1.49
N PHE A 25 -0.39 6.45 0.42
CA PHE A 25 0.85 5.70 0.14
C PHE A 25 1.89 5.86 1.26
N LYS A 26 2.06 7.08 1.79
CA LYS A 26 2.99 7.34 2.90
C LYS A 26 2.62 6.55 4.15
N VAL A 27 1.33 6.49 4.50
CA VAL A 27 0.84 5.74 5.67
C VAL A 27 1.12 4.25 5.51
N VAL A 28 0.74 3.63 4.39
CA VAL A 28 0.94 2.17 4.22
C VAL A 28 2.42 1.79 4.06
N LYS A 29 3.27 2.66 3.48
CA LYS A 29 4.73 2.49 3.50
C LYS A 29 5.30 2.52 4.92
N SER A 30 4.89 3.50 5.74
CA SER A 30 5.30 3.59 7.13
C SER A 30 4.84 2.38 7.96
N LEU A 31 3.61 1.91 7.70
CA LEU A 31 3.06 0.73 8.36
C LEU A 31 3.85 -0.53 7.98
N ALA A 32 4.12 -0.74 6.69
CA ALA A 32 4.95 -1.85 6.24
C ALA A 32 6.33 -1.82 6.89
N LYS A 33 6.98 -0.65 6.94
CA LYS A 33 8.28 -0.47 7.60
C LYS A 33 8.22 -0.83 9.10
N LYS A 34 7.19 -0.37 9.82
CA LYS A 34 7.01 -0.65 11.25
C LYS A 34 6.90 -2.14 11.55
N TYR A 35 6.27 -2.92 10.67
CA TYR A 35 6.05 -4.36 10.85
C TYR A 35 7.00 -5.23 10.03
N GLY A 36 8.06 -4.67 9.44
CA GLY A 36 9.04 -5.43 8.64
C GLY A 36 8.48 -6.05 7.35
N LEU A 37 7.36 -5.54 6.84
CA LEU A 37 6.71 -6.05 5.64
C LEU A 37 7.33 -5.42 4.38
N LYS A 38 7.45 -6.21 3.30
CA LYS A 38 8.00 -5.75 2.02
C LYS A 38 6.93 -5.76 0.95
N PHE A 39 6.79 -4.63 0.25
CA PHE A 39 5.95 -4.55 -0.94
C PHE A 39 6.59 -5.33 -2.10
N LYS A 40 5.74 -6.06 -2.82
CA LYS A 40 6.06 -6.72 -4.09
C LYS A 40 5.11 -6.20 -5.17
N ASP A 41 5.58 -6.16 -6.41
CA ASP A 41 4.71 -5.84 -7.54
C ASP A 41 3.74 -7.00 -7.79
N GLU A 42 2.46 -6.69 -7.83
CA GLU A 42 1.38 -7.62 -8.15
C GLU A 42 0.69 -7.17 -9.43
N LYS A 43 1.19 -7.72 -10.55
CA LYS A 43 0.81 -7.29 -11.90
C LYS A 43 -0.67 -7.52 -12.19
N LYS A 44 -1.27 -8.60 -11.65
CA LYS A 44 -2.69 -8.93 -11.88
C LYS A 44 -3.62 -7.81 -11.40
N PHE A 45 -3.25 -7.16 -10.31
CA PHE A 45 -4.04 -6.09 -9.69
C PHE A 45 -3.50 -4.69 -9.99
N LYS A 46 -2.46 -4.56 -10.84
CA LYS A 46 -1.76 -3.30 -11.10
C LYS A 46 -1.44 -2.57 -9.78
N ALA A 47 -0.87 -3.30 -8.81
CA ALA A 47 -0.67 -2.79 -7.46
C ALA A 47 0.66 -3.24 -6.86
N LYS A 48 1.11 -2.55 -5.83
CA LYS A 48 2.14 -3.02 -4.91
C LYS A 48 1.48 -3.57 -3.66
N VAL A 49 1.81 -4.80 -3.28
CA VAL A 49 1.19 -5.48 -2.14
C VAL A 49 2.26 -5.95 -1.16
N ALA A 50 2.04 -5.69 0.12
CA ALA A 50 2.78 -6.32 1.22
C ALA A 50 1.79 -7.16 2.04
N LYS A 51 2.19 -8.36 2.46
CA LYS A 51 1.38 -9.27 3.26
C LYS A 51 2.14 -9.62 4.54
N GLY A 52 1.44 -9.66 5.66
CA GLY A 52 2.01 -10.18 6.90
C GLY A 52 1.06 -10.12 8.09
N ASN A 53 1.62 -10.25 9.29
CA ASN A 53 0.87 -10.13 10.54
C ASN A 53 1.03 -8.72 11.11
N ILE A 54 -0.07 -8.09 11.48
CA ILE A 54 -0.11 -6.82 12.22
C ILE A 54 -0.97 -7.04 13.46
N SER A 55 -0.36 -6.96 14.63
CA SER A 55 -1.05 -7.09 15.93
C SER A 55 -1.91 -8.37 16.04
N GLY A 56 -1.44 -9.50 15.51
CA GLY A 56 -2.15 -10.78 15.55
C GLY A 56 -3.07 -11.03 14.36
N PHE A 57 -3.30 -10.04 13.49
CA PHE A 57 -4.19 -10.18 12.33
C PHE A 57 -3.40 -10.39 11.03
N GLU A 58 -3.92 -11.27 10.16
CA GLU A 58 -3.45 -11.34 8.78
C GLU A 58 -3.89 -10.07 8.03
N VAL A 59 -2.92 -9.32 7.52
CA VAL A 59 -3.16 -8.04 6.85
C VAL A 59 -2.45 -7.98 5.50
N TYR A 60 -3.17 -7.46 4.51
CA TYR A 60 -2.66 -7.04 3.22
C TYR A 60 -2.60 -5.51 3.21
N LEU A 61 -1.42 -4.97 2.91
CA LEU A 61 -1.22 -3.56 2.60
C LEU A 61 -1.14 -3.41 1.09
N LEU A 62 -1.93 -2.52 0.51
CA LEU A 62 -2.02 -2.35 -0.94
C LEU A 62 -1.83 -0.88 -1.32
N MET A 63 -1.02 -0.64 -2.36
CA MET A 63 -0.93 0.63 -3.07
C MET A 63 -1.26 0.38 -4.55
N PRO A 64 -2.37 0.92 -5.08
CA PRO A 64 -2.63 0.86 -6.51
C PRO A 64 -1.48 1.50 -7.30
N GLN A 65 -1.18 0.99 -8.47
CA GLN A 65 -0.23 1.58 -9.43
C GLN A 65 -0.98 2.07 -10.68
N THR A 66 -2.21 2.53 -10.47
CA THR A 66 -3.05 3.26 -11.42
C THR A 66 -3.16 4.71 -10.97
N TYR A 67 -3.60 5.60 -11.85
CA TYR A 67 -3.95 6.96 -11.44
C TYR A 67 -5.29 6.96 -10.71
N MET A 68 -5.41 7.83 -9.71
CA MET A 68 -6.58 7.91 -8.84
C MET A 68 -7.78 8.59 -9.51
N ASN A 69 -7.56 9.28 -10.64
CA ASN A 69 -8.58 10.03 -11.38
C ASN A 69 -9.06 9.32 -12.66
N GLU A 70 -8.72 8.04 -12.85
CA GLU A 70 -9.29 7.20 -13.93
C GLU A 70 -10.28 6.18 -13.36
#